data_AF-A0A8T2WF91-F1
#
_entry.id   AF-A0A8T2WF91-F1
#
_cell.length_a   1.000
_cell.length_b   1.000
_cell.length_c   1.000
_cell.angle_alpha   90.00
_cell.angle_beta   90.00
_cell.angle_gamma   90.00
#
_symmetry.space_group_name_H-M   'P 1'
#
loop_
_entity.id
_entity.type
_entity.pdbx_description
1 polymer ?
#
loop_
_entity_poly.entity_id
_entity_poly.type
_entity_poly.pdbx_seq_one_letter_code
_entity_poly.pdbx_strand_id
1 'polypeptide(L)'
;GYENPREATGRIVCANCHLADKLVGIEVPQAVLPDTVFEAVVRIPYDMQLKQVLGNGKKGALNVGVVLILPEGFKLAPPDRPVLDQKYSEITFPILSLDLAAKKDAHLKYPIYVGGNRGRG
;
A
#
# COMPACT_ATOMS: atom_id res chain seq x y z
N GLY A 1 -10.44 13.67 -10.12
CA GLY A 1 -9.85 12.45 -9.53
C GLY A 1 -9.70 11.40 -10.62
N TYR A 2 -8.93 10.34 -10.39
CA TYR A 2 -8.74 9.25 -11.34
C TYR A 2 -9.69 8.09 -10.98
N GLU A 3 -10.34 7.48 -11.97
CA GLU A 3 -11.21 6.31 -11.75
C GLU A 3 -10.40 5.06 -11.37
N ASN A 4 -9.30 4.82 -12.10
CA ASN A 4 -8.34 3.76 -11.78
C ASN A 4 -7.01 4.38 -11.31
N PRO A 5 -6.50 3.99 -10.12
CA PRO A 5 -5.23 4.51 -9.61
C PRO A 5 -3.99 4.00 -10.38
N ARG A 6 -4.12 3.00 -11.25
CA ARG A 6 -3.04 2.46 -12.09
C ARG A 6 -3.38 2.56 -13.57
N GLU A 7 -2.50 3.22 -14.32
CA GLU A 7 -2.59 3.35 -15.76
C GLU A 7 -2.24 2.03 -16.47
N ALA A 8 -2.61 1.90 -17.75
CA ALA A 8 -2.26 0.72 -18.57
C ALA A 8 -0.74 0.52 -18.72
N THR A 9 0.04 1.60 -18.56
CA THR A 9 1.51 1.59 -18.51
C THR A 9 2.07 0.95 -17.22
N GLY A 10 1.21 0.70 -16.23
CA GLY A 10 1.58 0.26 -14.90
C GLY A 10 1.93 1.40 -13.93
N ARG A 11 2.00 2.64 -14.40
CA ARG A 11 2.27 3.84 -13.58
C ARG A 11 1.10 4.10 -12.63
N ILE A 12 1.42 4.46 -11.38
CA ILE A 12 0.43 4.89 -10.39
C ILE A 12 0.23 6.40 -10.48
N VAL A 13 -1.03 6.84 -10.54
CA VAL A 13 -1.42 8.23 -10.85
C VAL A 13 -0.90 9.27 -9.85
N CYS A 14 -0.49 8.84 -8.64
CA CYS A 14 0.18 9.72 -7.67
C CYS A 14 1.42 10.41 -8.26
N ALA A 15 2.11 9.75 -9.20
CA ALA A 15 3.29 10.28 -9.86
C ALA A 15 2.99 11.43 -10.84
N ASN A 16 1.72 11.75 -11.10
CA ASN A 16 1.34 12.91 -11.91
C ASN A 16 1.45 14.24 -11.14
N CYS A 17 1.51 14.17 -9.80
CA CYS A 17 1.77 15.32 -8.93
C CYS A 17 3.06 15.16 -8.13
N HIS A 18 3.31 13.98 -7.55
CA HIS A 18 4.53 13.69 -6.80
C HIS A 18 5.66 13.30 -7.76
N LEU A 19 6.39 14.29 -8.27
CA LEU A 19 7.39 14.10 -9.33
C LEU A 19 8.72 13.51 -8.83
N ALA A 20 9.00 13.63 -7.53
CA ALA A 20 10.21 13.07 -6.94
C ALA A 20 10.09 11.55 -6.81
N ASP A 21 10.99 10.82 -7.47
CA ASP A 21 11.04 9.36 -7.38
C ASP A 21 11.84 8.92 -6.14
N LYS A 22 11.22 8.07 -5.33
CA LYS A 22 11.79 7.51 -4.10
C LYS A 22 11.29 6.08 -3.94
N LEU A 23 12.20 5.20 -3.52
CA LEU A 23 11.90 3.79 -3.33
C LEU A 23 10.81 3.55 -2.28
N VAL A 24 9.98 2.56 -2.57
CA VAL A 24 8.93 1.97 -1.72
C VAL A 24 9.09 0.45 -1.79
N GLY A 25 9.04 -0.21 -0.64
CA GLY A 25 9.09 -1.66 -0.53
C GLY A 25 7.74 -2.25 -0.14
N ILE A 26 7.50 -3.51 -0.51
CA ILE A 26 6.37 -4.30 -0.02
C ILE A 26 6.87 -5.70 0.32
N GLU A 27 6.44 -6.20 1.47
CA GLU A 27 6.66 -7.58 1.90
C GLU A 27 5.31 -8.24 2.12
N VAL A 28 5.14 -9.42 1.53
CA VAL A 28 3.98 -10.29 1.66
C VAL A 28 4.45 -11.73 1.78
N PRO A 29 3.68 -12.64 2.41
CA PRO A 29 4.00 -14.05 2.40
C PRO A 29 4.07 -14.60 0.97
N GLN A 30 4.97 -15.56 0.77
CA GLN A 30 5.15 -16.21 -0.54
C GLN A 30 3.90 -16.97 -1.01
N ALA A 31 3.08 -17.46 -0.07
CA ALA A 31 1.81 -18.10 -0.32
C ALA A 31 0.88 -17.87 0.88
N VAL A 32 -0.44 -17.87 0.62
CA VAL A 32 -1.49 -17.75 1.62
C VAL A 32 -2.57 -18.77 1.33
N LEU A 33 -3.17 -19.33 2.37
CA LEU A 33 -4.35 -20.19 2.24
C LEU A 33 -5.58 -19.34 1.93
N PRO A 34 -6.63 -19.91 1.30
CA PRO A 34 -7.91 -19.23 1.12
C PRO A 34 -8.55 -18.80 2.46
N ASP A 35 -9.38 -17.76 2.42
CA ASP A 35 -10.11 -17.19 3.57
C ASP A 35 -9.24 -16.91 4.82
N THR A 36 -7.95 -16.68 4.60
CA THR A 36 -6.96 -16.44 5.65
C THR A 36 -6.54 -14.97 5.64
N VAL A 37 -6.34 -14.38 6.82
CA VAL A 37 -5.69 -13.05 6.93
C VAL A 37 -4.19 -13.21 6.81
N PHE A 38 -3.59 -12.35 6.02
CA PHE A 38 -2.15 -12.15 6.01
C PHE A 38 -1.81 -10.66 6.07
N GLU A 39 -0.56 -10.37 6.40
CA GLU A 39 -0.06 -9.00 6.49
C GLU A 39 0.69 -8.64 5.21
N ALA A 40 0.35 -7.49 4.62
CA ALA A 40 1.20 -6.81 3.65
C ALA A 40 1.90 -5.63 4.32
N VAL A 41 3.21 -5.70 4.44
CA VAL A 41 4.03 -4.67 5.07
C VAL A 41 4.59 -3.76 3.99
N VAL A 42 4.16 -2.50 3.96
CA VAL A 42 4.66 -1.49 3.03
C VAL A 42 5.70 -0.63 3.73
N ARG A 43 6.91 -0.57 3.17
CA ARG A 43 8.02 0.23 3.70
C ARG A 43 8.23 1.48 2.87
N ILE A 44 8.18 2.64 3.51
CA ILE A 44 8.45 3.94 2.88
C ILE A 44 9.62 4.58 3.62
N PRO A 45 10.87 4.26 3.26
CA PRO A 45 12.04 4.72 4.00
C PRO A 45 12.24 6.22 3.81
N TYR A 46 12.36 6.98 4.90
CA TYR A 46 12.70 8.39 4.85
C TYR A 46 13.48 8.84 6.07
N ASP A 47 14.20 9.94 5.93
CA ASP A 47 14.90 10.55 7.04
C ASP A 47 13.92 11.35 7.90
N MET A 48 13.66 10.84 9.11
CA MET A 48 12.75 11.45 10.08
C MET A 48 13.28 12.77 10.66
N GLN A 49 14.57 13.10 10.47
CA GLN A 49 15.14 14.39 10.88
C GLN A 49 14.83 15.50 9.88
N LEU A 50 14.51 15.15 8.63
CA LEU A 50 14.17 16.12 7.60
C LEU A 50 12.76 16.69 7.84
N LYS A 51 12.64 18.00 7.57
CA LYS A 51 11.38 18.74 7.62
C LYS A 51 11.04 19.29 6.24
N GLN A 52 9.76 19.29 5.89
CA GLN A 52 9.25 19.86 4.66
C GLN A 52 8.59 21.23 4.89
N VAL A 53 8.45 22.02 3.82
CA VAL A 53 7.68 23.27 3.86
C VAL A 53 6.18 22.96 3.77
N LEU A 54 5.44 23.32 4.81
CA LEU A 54 3.99 23.16 4.89
C LEU A 54 3.29 24.24 4.05
N GLY A 55 1.97 24.10 3.84
CA GLY A 55 1.17 25.06 3.07
C GLY A 55 1.15 26.48 3.64
N ASN A 56 1.51 26.66 4.92
CA ASN A 56 1.64 27.96 5.57
C ASN A 56 3.08 28.53 5.51
N GLY A 57 3.99 27.91 4.77
CA GLY A 57 5.40 28.32 4.66
C GLY A 57 6.31 27.90 5.82
N LYS A 58 5.78 27.35 6.92
CA LYS A 58 6.61 26.85 8.04
C LYS A 58 7.18 25.47 7.74
N LYS A 59 8.29 25.12 8.40
CA LYS A 59 8.86 23.76 8.34
C LYS A 59 8.12 22.81 9.30
N GLY A 60 7.76 21.62 8.84
CA GLY A 60 7.08 20.60 9.63
C GLY A 60 7.44 19.17 9.20
N ALA A 61 6.84 18.19 9.87
CA ALA A 61 7.05 16.77 9.59
C ALA A 61 6.54 16.36 8.20
N LEU A 62 7.10 15.27 7.68
CA LEU A 62 6.60 14.62 6.47
C LEU A 62 5.41 13.73 6.81
N ASN A 63 4.37 13.81 5.98
CA ASN A 63 3.27 12.84 5.99
C ASN A 63 3.57 11.74 4.96
N VAL A 64 2.95 10.59 5.14
CA VAL A 64 3.11 9.42 4.26
C VAL A 64 1.74 9.00 3.75
N GLY A 65 1.67 8.55 2.50
CA GLY A 65 0.46 8.01 1.89
C GLY A 65 0.78 6.74 1.09
N VAL A 66 -0.16 5.80 1.07
CA VAL A 66 -0.03 4.51 0.35
C VAL A 66 -1.28 4.25 -0.47
N VAL A 67 -1.09 3.70 -1.66
CA VAL A 67 -2.11 3.05 -2.48
C VAL A 67 -1.70 1.60 -2.67
N LEU A 68 -2.55 0.67 -2.24
CA LEU A 68 -2.35 -0.76 -2.44
C LEU A 68 -3.44 -1.28 -3.39
N ILE A 69 -3.03 -1.94 -4.46
CA ILE A 69 -3.94 -2.50 -5.47
C ILE A 69 -3.89 -4.01 -5.34
N LEU A 70 -5.01 -4.57 -4.90
CA LEU A 70 -5.17 -5.99 -4.64
C LEU A 70 -5.88 -6.71 -5.80
N PRO A 71 -5.65 -8.02 -5.95
CA PRO A 71 -6.42 -8.84 -6.87
C PRO A 71 -7.90 -8.86 -6.50
N GLU A 72 -8.75 -9.13 -7.49
CA GLU A 72 -10.19 -9.17 -7.26
C GLU A 72 -10.58 -10.22 -6.21
N GLY A 73 -11.35 -9.79 -5.20
CA GLY A 73 -11.83 -10.64 -4.10
C GLY A 73 -10.95 -10.64 -2.86
N PHE A 74 -9.71 -10.16 -2.95
CA PHE A 74 -8.91 -9.80 -1.76
C PHE A 74 -9.44 -8.48 -1.18
N LYS A 75 -9.53 -8.39 0.14
CA LYS A 75 -10.11 -7.22 0.83
C LYS A 75 -9.32 -6.91 2.09
N LEU A 76 -9.48 -5.70 2.63
CA LEU A 76 -9.02 -5.43 3.99
C LEU A 76 -9.74 -6.35 4.96
N ALA A 77 -8.99 -6.93 5.90
CA ALA A 77 -9.57 -7.73 6.95
C ALA A 77 -10.49 -6.86 7.83
N PRO A 78 -11.58 -7.42 8.37
CA PRO A 78 -12.39 -6.74 9.35
C PRO A 78 -11.55 -6.28 10.56
N PRO A 79 -11.89 -5.14 11.19
CA PRO A 79 -11.12 -4.55 12.29
C PRO A 79 -11.04 -5.46 13.53
N ASP A 80 -11.91 -6.46 13.61
CA ASP A 80 -11.99 -7.43 14.70
C ASP A 80 -10.82 -8.44 14.70
N ARG A 81 -9.97 -8.45 13.65
CA ARG A 81 -8.80 -9.32 13.52
C ARG A 81 -7.52 -8.56 13.91
N PRO A 82 -6.65 -9.12 14.77
CA PRO A 82 -5.48 -8.41 15.31
C PRO A 82 -4.45 -8.10 14.21
N VAL A 83 -3.87 -6.90 14.27
CA VAL A 83 -2.75 -6.45 13.42
C VAL A 83 -1.53 -6.26 14.30
N LEU A 84 -0.36 -6.76 13.87
CA LEU A 84 0.88 -6.59 14.61
C LEU A 84 1.39 -5.14 14.54
N ASP A 85 2.06 -4.74 15.63
CA ASP A 85 2.57 -3.43 16.00
C ASP A 85 3.07 -2.53 14.83
N GLN A 86 2.72 -1.24 14.86
CA GLN A 86 3.07 -0.26 13.83
C GLN A 86 4.39 0.44 14.17
N LYS A 87 5.40 0.31 13.30
CA LYS A 87 6.64 1.09 13.39
C LYS A 87 6.61 2.28 12.44
N TYR A 88 7.11 3.43 12.87
CA TYR A 88 7.23 4.61 12.00
C TYR A 88 8.07 4.27 10.76
N SER A 89 7.53 4.53 9.56
CA SER A 89 8.05 4.16 8.21
C SER A 89 7.57 2.81 7.65
N GLU A 90 6.82 2.04 8.42
CA GLU A 90 6.19 0.78 7.98
C GLU A 90 4.68 0.87 8.17
N ILE A 91 3.93 0.46 7.14
CA ILE A 91 2.47 0.41 7.21
C ILE A 91 2.04 -1.03 6.93
N THR A 92 1.44 -1.66 7.93
CA THR A 92 0.94 -3.03 7.85
C THR A 92 -0.54 -3.02 7.47
N PHE A 93 -0.88 -3.67 6.38
CA PHE A 93 -2.26 -3.87 5.94
C PHE A 93 -2.68 -5.32 6.24
N PRO A 94 -3.70 -5.53 7.08
CA PRO A 94 -4.29 -6.86 7.22
C PRO A 94 -5.19 -7.13 6.01
N ILE A 95 -4.86 -8.14 5.22
CA ILE A 95 -5.57 -8.50 4.00
C ILE A 95 -6.21 -9.87 4.19
N LEU A 96 -7.52 -9.95 3.93
CA LEU A 96 -8.24 -11.20 3.78
C LEU A 96 -8.06 -11.71 2.35
N SER A 97 -7.53 -12.92 2.23
CA SER A 97 -7.39 -13.62 0.96
C SER A 97 -8.74 -14.09 0.41
N LEU A 98 -8.76 -14.35 -0.90
CA LEU A 98 -9.94 -14.82 -1.62
C LEU A 98 -10.44 -16.16 -1.06
N ASP A 99 -11.77 -16.29 -0.93
CA ASP A 99 -12.42 -17.58 -0.73
C ASP A 99 -12.57 -18.33 -2.06
N LEU A 100 -11.90 -19.48 -2.18
CA LEU A 100 -11.93 -20.33 -3.37
C LEU A 100 -13.26 -21.07 -3.55
N ALA A 101 -14.05 -21.26 -2.47
CA ALA A 101 -15.36 -21.88 -2.59
C ALA A 101 -16.34 -20.98 -3.36
N ALA A 102 -16.11 -19.66 -3.34
CA ALA A 102 -16.95 -18.66 -3.97
C ALA A 102 -16.59 -18.37 -5.44
N LYS A 103 -15.41 -18.77 -5.96
CA LYS A 103 -14.97 -18.43 -7.32
C LYS A 103 -14.31 -19.60 -8.07
N LYS A 104 -14.89 -19.97 -9.23
CA LYS A 104 -14.41 -21.04 -10.13
C LYS A 104 -13.19 -20.69 -10.97
N ASP A 105 -12.85 -19.40 -11.11
CA ASP A 105 -11.78 -18.90 -12.00
C ASP A 105 -10.52 -18.45 -11.24
N ALA A 106 -10.21 -19.12 -10.12
CA ALA A 106 -9.06 -18.76 -9.30
C ALA A 106 -7.73 -19.13 -10.00
N HIS A 107 -6.83 -18.15 -10.10
CA HIS A 107 -5.47 -18.33 -10.62
C HIS A 107 -4.53 -18.76 -9.50
N LEU A 108 -3.48 -19.52 -9.83
CA LEU A 108 -2.50 -19.99 -8.84
C LEU A 108 -1.60 -18.88 -8.27
N LYS A 109 -1.43 -17.76 -8.99
CA LYS A 109 -0.55 -16.65 -8.61
C LYS A 109 -1.17 -15.32 -8.99
N TYR A 110 -1.15 -14.37 -8.07
CA TYR A 110 -1.74 -13.05 -8.26
C TYR A 110 -0.70 -11.93 -8.03
N PRO A 111 -0.69 -10.87 -8.88
CA PRO A 111 0.15 -9.72 -8.64
C PRO A 111 -0.47 -8.76 -7.61
N ILE A 112 0.39 -8.14 -6.79
CA ILE A 112 0.02 -7.03 -5.89
C ILE A 112 0.85 -5.82 -6.32
N TYR A 113 0.21 -4.65 -6.44
CA TYR A 113 0.89 -3.40 -6.79
C TYR A 113 0.80 -2.41 -5.64
N VAL A 114 1.89 -1.69 -5.39
CA VAL A 114 1.99 -0.69 -4.33
C VAL A 114 2.50 0.63 -4.88
N GLY A 115 1.90 1.73 -4.42
CA GLY A 115 2.40 3.08 -4.58
C GLY A 115 2.52 3.71 -3.21
N GLY A 116 3.64 4.39 -2.95
CA GLY A 116 3.88 5.08 -1.69
C GLY A 116 4.42 6.48 -1.95
N ASN A 117 3.99 7.45 -1.16
CA ASN A 117 4.52 8.80 -1.21
C ASN A 117 4.88 9.27 0.20
N ARG A 118 5.74 10.27 0.25
CA ARG A 118 6.11 10.98 1.47
C ARG A 118 6.33 12.45 1.18
N GLY A 119 5.92 13.29 2.11
CA GLY A 119 5.92 14.73 1.93
C GLY A 119 4.88 15.20 0.91
N ARG A 120 4.93 16.51 0.63
CA ARG A 120 4.03 17.17 -0.31
C ARG A 120 4.44 16.90 -1.76
N GLY A 121 3.44 16.86 -2.64
CA GLY A 121 3.62 16.92 -4.10
C GLY A 121 3.85 18.33 -4.57
#